data_AF-A0A2E8S1A9-F1
#
_entry.id   AF-A0A2E8S1A9-F1
#
_cell.length_a   1.000
_cell.length_b   1.000
_cell.length_c   1.000
_cell.angle_alpha   90.00
_cell.angle_beta   90.00
_cell.angle_gamma   90.00
#
_symmetry.space_group_name_H-M   'P 1'
#
loop_
_entity.id
_entity.type
_entity.pdbx_description
1 polymer ?
#
loop_
_entity_poly.entity_id
_entity_poly.type
_entity_poly.pdbx_seq_one_letter_code
_entity_poly.pdbx_strand_id
1 'polypeptide(L)'
;MLAGGCGVIRSQTVINRAALQEQELIESKVRNYAAYEFALGSAYLKRARLAVGHSDHVGARQLARLASEAFKKAKAVAAEHKARLNFQPYRVDWDKPVGQK
;
A
#
# COMPACT_ATOMS: atom_id res chain seq x y z
N MET A 1 22.12 -32.21 6.14
CA MET A 1 21.85 -30.76 6.36
C MET A 1 20.47 -30.41 5.81
N LEU A 2 19.41 -30.46 6.63
CA LEU A 2 18.01 -30.22 6.23
C LEU A 2 17.47 -28.88 6.79
N ALA A 3 18.32 -27.86 6.91
CA ALA A 3 17.94 -26.55 7.44
C ALA A 3 17.56 -25.52 6.34
N GLY A 4 17.77 -25.83 5.05
CA GLY A 4 17.61 -24.87 3.95
C GLY A 4 16.17 -24.63 3.48
N GLY A 5 15.25 -25.59 3.63
CA GLY A 5 13.91 -25.51 3.03
C GLY A 5 12.97 -24.51 3.71
N CYS A 6 13.04 -24.37 5.03
CA CYS A 6 12.09 -23.54 5.79
C CYS A 6 12.37 -22.03 5.70
N GLY A 7 13.57 -21.62 5.26
CA GLY A 7 13.93 -20.21 5.04
C GLY A 7 13.27 -19.67 3.77
N VAL A 8 13.42 -20.42 2.67
CA VAL A 8 12.88 -20.10 1.34
C VAL A 8 11.36 -19.96 1.39
N ILE A 9 10.67 -20.98 1.91
CA ILE A 9 9.20 -21.00 1.98
C ILE A 9 8.71 -19.77 2.76
N ARG A 10 9.27 -19.51 3.95
CA ARG A 10 8.85 -18.38 4.79
C ARG A 10 9.14 -17.03 4.13
N SER A 11 10.29 -16.84 3.48
CA SER A 11 10.55 -15.60 2.75
C SER A 11 9.58 -15.41 1.59
N GLN A 12 9.32 -16.47 0.83
CA GLN A 12 8.45 -16.40 -0.34
C GLN A 12 7.00 -16.11 0.06
N THR A 13 6.50 -16.69 1.15
CA THR A 13 5.14 -16.41 1.65
C THR A 13 4.95 -14.93 1.99
N VAL A 14 5.92 -14.31 2.69
CA VAL A 14 5.81 -12.90 3.09
C VAL A 14 5.90 -11.98 1.86
N ILE A 15 6.77 -12.31 0.90
CA ILE A 15 6.88 -11.58 -0.37
C ILE A 15 5.58 -11.70 -1.18
N ASN A 16 5.00 -12.89 -1.28
CA ASN A 16 3.74 -13.10 -2.01
C ASN A 16 2.59 -12.33 -1.37
N ARG A 17 2.51 -12.28 -0.03
CA ARG A 17 1.52 -11.45 0.68
C ARG A 17 1.69 -9.96 0.37
N ALA A 18 2.91 -9.45 0.37
CA ALA A 18 3.18 -8.07 0.01
C ALA A 18 2.88 -7.78 -1.48
N ALA A 19 3.10 -8.76 -2.37
CA ALA A 19 2.76 -8.65 -3.78
C ALA A 19 1.24 -8.62 -4.03
N LEU A 20 0.46 -9.40 -3.27
CA LEU A 20 -1.00 -9.32 -3.30
C LEU A 20 -1.49 -7.95 -2.84
N GLN A 21 -0.90 -7.39 -1.78
CA GLN A 21 -1.20 -6.03 -1.33
C GLN A 21 -0.87 -4.99 -2.40
N GLU A 22 0.26 -5.12 -3.10
CA GLU A 22 0.60 -4.25 -4.23
C GLU A 22 -0.47 -4.31 -5.33
N GLN A 23 -0.93 -5.52 -5.71
CA GLN A 23 -1.99 -5.70 -6.70
C GLN A 23 -3.31 -5.05 -6.28
N GLU A 24 -3.76 -5.27 -5.04
CA GLU A 24 -4.97 -4.63 -4.49
C GLU A 24 -4.87 -3.09 -4.54
N LEU A 25 -3.69 -2.53 -4.25
CA LEU A 25 -3.46 -1.08 -4.31
C LEU A 25 -3.44 -0.53 -5.74
N ILE A 26 -2.96 -1.33 -6.70
CA ILE A 26 -3.02 -0.99 -8.13
C ILE A 26 -4.47 -0.94 -8.59
N GLU A 27 -5.27 -1.98 -8.28
CA GLU A 27 -6.68 -2.07 -8.64
C GLU A 27 -7.51 -0.93 -8.04
N SER A 28 -7.26 -0.61 -6.77
CA SER A 28 -7.94 0.48 -6.06
C SER A 28 -7.44 1.89 -6.39
N LYS A 29 -6.50 2.00 -7.35
CA LYS A 29 -5.89 3.25 -7.83
C LYS A 29 -5.27 4.10 -6.71
N VAL A 30 -4.79 3.45 -5.64
CA VAL A 30 -4.19 4.14 -4.48
C VAL A 30 -2.98 4.96 -4.86
N ARG A 31 -2.23 4.52 -5.88
CA ARG A 31 -1.07 5.25 -6.44
C ARG A 31 -1.36 6.71 -6.81
N ASN A 32 -2.61 7.06 -7.13
CA ASN A 32 -2.99 8.42 -7.51
C ASN A 32 -3.06 9.36 -6.30
N TYR A 33 -3.26 8.81 -5.10
CA TYR A 33 -3.45 9.57 -3.87
C TYR A 33 -2.26 9.45 -2.91
N ALA A 34 -1.50 8.36 -3.01
CA ALA A 34 -0.35 8.06 -2.14
C ALA A 34 0.83 7.54 -2.98
N ALA A 35 1.26 8.33 -3.96
CA ALA A 35 2.28 7.95 -4.93
C ALA A 35 3.63 7.61 -4.28
N TYR A 36 4.01 8.37 -3.25
CA TYR A 36 5.29 8.20 -2.56
C TYR A 36 5.34 6.89 -1.78
N GLU A 37 4.35 6.63 -0.92
CA GLU A 37 4.26 5.43 -0.10
C GLU A 37 4.11 4.17 -0.96
N PHE A 38 3.35 4.28 -2.06
CA PHE A 38 3.22 3.21 -3.03
C PHE A 38 4.57 2.88 -3.69
N ALA A 39 5.27 3.90 -4.22
CA ALA A 39 6.57 3.70 -4.86
C ALA A 39 7.63 3.13 -3.89
N LEU A 40 7.61 3.60 -2.64
CA LEU A 40 8.48 3.09 -1.58
C LEU A 40 8.20 1.60 -1.28
N GLY A 41 6.92 1.22 -1.15
CA GLY A 41 6.53 -0.16 -0.96
C GLY A 41 6.95 -1.08 -2.11
N SER A 42 6.73 -0.64 -3.35
CA SER A 42 7.16 -1.36 -4.56
C SER A 42 8.68 -1.52 -4.63
N ALA A 43 9.45 -0.49 -4.22
CA ALA A 43 10.91 -0.56 -4.19
C ALA A 43 11.40 -1.60 -3.17
N TYR A 44 10.83 -1.62 -1.97
CA TYR A 44 11.14 -2.64 -0.96
C TYR A 44 10.79 -4.05 -1.43
N LEU A 45 9.66 -4.23 -2.11
CA LEU A 45 9.24 -5.52 -2.63
C LEU A 45 10.19 -6.04 -3.72
N LYS A 46 10.60 -5.17 -4.65
CA LYS A 46 11.62 -5.51 -5.66
C LYS A 46 12.93 -5.95 -5.00
N ARG A 47 13.38 -5.20 -3.98
CA ARG A 47 14.60 -5.53 -3.25
C ARG A 47 14.48 -6.84 -2.45
N ALA A 48 13.30 -7.14 -1.90
CA ALA A 48 13.05 -8.41 -1.21
C ALA A 48 13.17 -9.61 -2.16
N ARG A 49 12.66 -9.49 -3.39
CA ARG A 49 12.79 -10.54 -4.42
C ARG A 49 14.26 -10.77 -4.81
N LEU A 50 15.03 -9.70 -4.96
CA LEU A 50 16.48 -9.79 -5.22
C LEU A 50 17.23 -10.47 -4.06
N ALA A 51 16.90 -10.13 -2.82
CA ALA A 51 17.51 -10.75 -1.64
C ALA A 51 17.28 -12.27 -1.59
N VAL A 52 16.09 -12.75 -1.98
CA VAL A 52 15.84 -14.21 -2.13
C VAL A 52 16.72 -14.82 -3.21
N GLY A 53 16.93 -14.14 -4.35
CA GLY A 53 17.84 -14.59 -5.40
C GLY A 53 19.30 -14.71 -4.94
N HIS A 54 19.69 -13.95 -3.91
CA HIS A 54 20.99 -14.03 -3.24
C HIS A 54 21.01 -14.96 -2.01
N SER A 55 19.96 -15.75 -1.78
CA SER A 55 19.80 -16.62 -0.61
C SER A 55 19.75 -15.88 0.74
N ASP A 56 19.54 -14.56 0.75
CA ASP A 56 19.32 -13.78 1.97
C ASP A 56 17.83 -13.78 2.36
N HIS A 57 17.40 -14.86 3.01
CA HIS A 57 16.02 -15.03 3.45
C HIS A 57 15.65 -14.18 4.68
N VAL A 58 16.62 -13.68 5.43
CA VAL A 58 16.35 -12.83 6.61
C VAL A 58 16.11 -11.40 6.13
N GLY A 59 17.02 -10.85 5.32
CA GLY A 59 16.87 -9.53 4.71
C GLY A 59 15.66 -9.47 3.78
N ALA A 60 15.41 -10.51 2.99
CA ALA A 60 14.19 -10.61 2.17
C ALA A 60 12.91 -10.47 3.00
N ARG A 61 12.83 -11.13 4.17
CA ARG A 61 11.66 -11.02 5.05
C ARG A 61 11.52 -9.63 5.67
N GLN A 62 12.64 -9.01 6.05
CA GLN A 62 12.62 -7.64 6.60
C GLN A 62 12.15 -6.63 5.54
N LEU A 63 12.68 -6.72 4.33
CA LEU A 63 12.27 -5.88 3.19
C LEU A 63 10.80 -6.11 2.82
N ALA A 64 10.33 -7.35 2.81
CA ALA A 64 8.91 -7.63 2.54
C ALA A 64 7.97 -7.08 3.63
N ARG A 65 8.39 -7.08 4.90
CA ARG A 65 7.65 -6.41 5.99
C ARG A 65 7.60 -4.89 5.79
N LEU A 66 8.73 -4.27 5.42
CA LEU A 66 8.79 -2.84 5.11
C LEU A 66 7.89 -2.48 3.92
N ALA A 67 7.84 -3.34 2.89
CA ALA A 67 6.92 -3.18 1.77
C ALA A 67 5.45 -3.20 2.24
N SER A 68 5.05 -4.19 3.04
CA SER A 68 3.70 -4.28 3.61
C SER A 68 3.33 -3.06 4.47
N GLU A 69 4.25 -2.55 5.30
CA GLU A 69 3.99 -1.36 6.10
C GLU A 69 3.83 -0.10 5.23
N ALA A 70 4.65 0.06 4.19
CA ALA A 70 4.50 1.15 3.24
C ALA A 70 3.16 1.08 2.48
N PHE A 71 2.73 -0.13 2.06
CA PHE A 71 1.44 -0.35 1.41
C PHE A 71 0.25 -0.05 2.34
N LYS A 72 0.33 -0.40 3.62
CA LYS A 72 -0.69 -0.01 4.62
C LYS A 72 -0.78 1.51 4.76
N LYS A 73 0.36 2.20 4.83
CA LYS A 73 0.41 3.67 4.88
C LYS A 73 -0.18 4.29 3.61
N ALA A 74 0.16 3.77 2.44
CA ALA A 74 -0.41 4.22 1.17
C ALA A 74 -1.94 4.11 1.16
N LYS A 75 -2.48 3.00 1.68
CA LYS A 75 -3.92 2.80 1.82
C LYS A 75 -4.57 3.82 2.76
N ALA A 76 -3.94 4.11 3.90
CA ALA A 76 -4.43 5.11 4.86
C ALA A 76 -4.44 6.52 4.26
N VAL A 77 -3.33 6.94 3.64
CA VAL A 77 -3.22 8.25 2.97
C VAL A 77 -4.26 8.38 1.85
N ALA A 78 -4.45 7.33 1.05
CA ALA A 78 -5.49 7.34 0.01
C ALA A 78 -6.91 7.39 0.58
N ALA A 79 -7.17 6.74 1.71
CA ALA A 79 -8.46 6.83 2.39
C ALA A 79 -8.72 8.24 2.93
N GLU A 80 -7.71 8.88 3.54
CA GLU A 80 -7.80 10.27 4.00
C GLU A 80 -8.02 11.24 2.85
N HIS A 81 -7.30 11.09 1.74
CA HIS A 81 -7.51 11.91 0.54
C HIS A 81 -8.93 11.73 -0.03
N LYS A 82 -9.43 10.50 -0.12
CA LYS A 82 -10.81 10.25 -0.55
C LYS A 82 -11.85 10.84 0.42
N ALA A 83 -11.61 10.73 1.73
CA ALA A 83 -12.49 11.31 2.74
C ALA A 83 -12.54 12.84 2.65
N ARG A 84 -11.39 13.51 2.42
CA ARG A 84 -11.33 14.95 2.17
C ARG A 84 -12.10 15.37 0.92
N LEU A 85 -12.01 14.60 -0.16
CA LEU A 85 -12.74 14.89 -1.41
C LEU A 85 -14.26 14.68 -1.27
N ASN A 86 -14.67 13.71 -0.46
CA ASN A 86 -16.10 13.47 -0.16
C ASN A 86 -16.68 14.50 0.82
N PHE A 87 -15.84 15.24 1.55
CA PHE A 87 -16.25 16.35 2.37
C PHE A 87 -16.51 17.57 1.47
N GLN A 88 -17.65 17.60 0.76
CA GLN A 88 -18.16 18.84 0.17
C GLN A 88 -18.85 19.65 1.28
N PRO A 89 -18.31 20.80 1.70
CA PRO A 89 -19.00 21.68 2.63
C PRO A 89 -20.10 22.40 1.85
N TYR A 90 -21.35 22.03 2.13
CA TYR A 90 -22.59 22.72 1.78
C TYR A 90 -22.84 22.96 0.29
N ARG A 91 -23.78 22.20 -0.30
CA ARG A 91 -24.61 22.77 -1.36
C ARG A 91 -25.29 24.01 -0.76
N VAL A 92 -24.82 25.19 -1.15
CA VAL A 92 -25.59 26.41 -0.97
C VAL A 92 -26.76 26.27 -1.93
N ASP A 93 -27.94 25.90 -1.41
CA ASP A 93 -29.18 25.99 -2.15
C ASP A 93 -29.47 27.48 -2.38
N TRP A 94 -29.00 28.01 -3.53
CA TRP A 94 -29.27 29.38 -3.97
C TRP A 94 -30.75 29.61 -4.32
N ASP A 95 -31.57 28.57 -4.31
CA ASP A 95 -32.99 28.61 -4.70
C ASP A 95 -33.96 28.94 -3.56
N LYS A 96 -33.48 29.31 -2.36
CA LYS A 96 -34.37 29.83 -1.32
C LYS A 96 -34.58 31.34 -1.56
N PRO A 97 -35.81 31.80 -1.88
CA PRO A 97 -36.07 33.21 -2.07
C PRO A 97 -35.76 33.97 -0.77
N VAL A 98 -34.83 34.91 -0.87
CA VAL A 98 -34.44 35.78 0.24
C VAL A 98 -35.57 36.78 0.46
N GLY A 99 -36.42 36.50 1.44
CA GLY A 99 -37.40 37.44 1.97
C GLY A 99 -38.84 37.13 1.59
N GLN A 100 -39.56 36.51 2.52
CA GLN A 100 -40.93 36.93 2.82
C GLN A 100 -41.00 37.16 4.33
N LYS A 101 -41.06 38.43 4.71
CA LYS A 101 -41.66 38.89 5.96
C LYS A 101 -43.04 39.40 5.64
#